data_AF-A0A9P8I7H2-F1
#
_entry.id   AF-A0A9P8I7H2-F1
#
_cell.length_a   1.000
_cell.length_b   1.000
_cell.length_c   1.000
_cell.angle_alpha   90.00
_cell.angle_beta   90.00
_cell.angle_gamma   90.00
#
_symmetry.space_group_name_H-M   'P 1'
#
loop_
_entity.id
_entity.type
_entity.pdbx_description
1 polymer ?
#
loop_
_entity_poly.entity_id
_entity_poly.type
_entity_poly.pdbx_seq_one_letter_code
_entity_poly.pdbx_strand_id
1 'polypeptide(L)'
;LHGIPGCGKAVLSSTIVEGVLHYCNHDPTAGATAAVVYFYFDFHDIEKQRHEKMIRSLITQLSQQRESASHALESLSSSCRNGGQQRAIDTLLATLQHMVQEFSETYITLDALGE
;
A
#
# COMPACT_ATOMS: atom_id res chain seq x y z
N LEU A 1 2.88 -13.29 -8.41
CA LEU A 1 2.50 -14.73 -8.57
C LEU A 1 2.02 -14.93 -10.00
N HIS A 2 2.47 -15.97 -10.71
CA HIS A 2 2.06 -16.24 -12.09
C HIS A 2 1.47 -17.65 -12.21
N GLY A 3 0.37 -17.78 -12.96
CA GLY A 3 -0.32 -19.04 -13.19
C GLY A 3 -1.67 -18.84 -13.84
N ILE A 4 -2.28 -19.92 -14.32
CA ILE A 4 -3.57 -19.88 -15.02
C ILE A 4 -4.70 -19.32 -14.14
N PRO A 5 -5.81 -18.85 -14.74
CA PRO A 5 -7.02 -18.52 -13.98
C PRO A 5 -7.44 -19.69 -13.08
N GLY A 6 -7.83 -19.39 -11.85
CA GLY A 6 -8.27 -20.41 -10.89
C GLY A 6 -7.14 -21.23 -10.23
N CYS A 7 -5.86 -20.99 -10.50
CA CYS A 7 -4.76 -21.72 -9.83
C CYS A 7 -4.50 -21.30 -8.36
N GLY A 8 -5.39 -20.50 -7.76
CA GLY A 8 -5.29 -20.10 -6.36
C GLY A 8 -4.35 -18.92 -6.07
N LYS A 9 -3.97 -18.10 -7.07
CA LYS A 9 -3.08 -16.94 -6.90
C LYS A 9 -3.51 -16.00 -5.76
N ALA A 10 -4.80 -15.63 -5.74
CA ALA A 10 -5.35 -14.76 -4.71
C ALA A 10 -5.33 -15.41 -3.31
N VAL A 11 -5.61 -16.72 -3.23
CA VAL A 11 -5.50 -17.48 -1.98
C VAL A 11 -4.07 -17.46 -1.46
N LEU A 12 -3.10 -17.73 -2.34
CA LEU A 12 -1.68 -17.67 -2.00
C LEU A 12 -1.24 -16.27 -1.58
N SER A 13 -1.72 -15.22 -2.24
CA SER A 13 -1.44 -13.84 -1.85
C SER A 13 -2.00 -13.51 -0.46
N SER A 14 -3.22 -13.95 -0.14
CA SER A 14 -3.78 -13.80 1.21
C SER A 14 -2.90 -14.51 2.25
N THR A 15 -2.47 -15.74 1.95
CA THR A 15 -1.58 -16.51 2.84
C THR A 15 -0.23 -15.81 3.05
N ILE A 16 0.33 -15.18 2.02
CA ILE A 16 1.57 -14.38 2.15
C ILE A 16 1.33 -13.19 3.09
N VAL A 17 0.25 -12.45 2.89
CA VAL A 17 -0.09 -11.29 3.76
C VAL A 17 -0.28 -11.74 5.20
N GLU A 18 -1.04 -12.81 5.44
CA GLU A 18 -1.25 -13.40 6.77
C GLU A 18 0.06 -13.85 7.42
N GLY A 19 0.94 -14.50 6.65
CA GLY A 19 2.25 -14.95 7.13
C GLY A 19 3.16 -13.79 7.53
N VAL A 20 3.20 -12.71 6.73
CA VAL A 20 3.98 -11.51 7.04
C VAL A 20 3.40 -10.78 8.25
N LEU A 21 2.08 -10.63 8.34
CA LEU A 21 1.42 -10.07 9.53
C LEU A 21 1.73 -10.89 10.79
N HIS A 22 1.68 -12.22 10.68
CA HIS A 22 2.02 -13.11 11.79
C HIS A 22 3.48 -12.94 12.22
N TYR A 23 4.41 -12.88 11.26
CA TYR A 23 5.84 -12.64 11.53
C TYR A 23 6.05 -11.31 12.25
N CYS A 24 5.50 -10.21 11.71
CA CYS A 24 5.62 -8.90 12.34
C CYS A 24 4.99 -8.90 13.74
N ASN A 25 3.83 -9.51 13.96
CA ASN A 25 3.18 -9.50 15.27
C ASN A 25 3.89 -10.35 16.34
N HIS A 26 4.67 -11.35 15.95
CA HIS A 26 5.34 -12.27 16.89
C HIS A 26 6.81 -11.95 17.13
N ASP A 27 7.43 -11.14 16.27
CA ASP A 27 8.77 -10.60 16.52
C ASP A 27 8.65 -9.22 17.20
N PRO A 28 9.03 -9.07 18.48
CA PRO A 28 8.92 -7.81 19.21
C PRO A 28 9.75 -6.67 18.60
N THR A 29 10.80 -7.01 17.86
CA THR A 29 11.72 -6.10 17.20
C THR A 29 11.19 -5.64 15.84
N ALA A 30 10.70 -6.59 15.03
CA ALA A 30 10.13 -6.29 13.72
C ALA A 30 8.72 -5.68 13.82
N GLY A 31 7.86 -6.19 14.70
CA GLY A 31 6.47 -5.74 14.83
C GLY A 31 6.28 -4.30 15.27
N ALA A 32 7.23 -3.79 16.05
CA ALA A 32 7.20 -2.40 16.48
C ALA A 32 7.56 -1.44 15.33
N THR A 33 8.27 -1.90 14.29
CA THR A 33 8.98 -1.02 13.34
C THR A 33 8.74 -1.33 11.86
N ALA A 34 8.09 -2.43 11.53
CA ALA A 34 7.74 -2.82 10.17
C ALA A 34 6.30 -2.42 9.83
N ALA A 35 6.07 -2.07 8.56
CA ALA A 35 4.73 -1.89 7.99
C ALA A 35 4.37 -3.05 7.07
N VAL A 36 3.09 -3.42 7.06
CA VAL A 36 2.55 -4.42 6.12
C VAL A 36 1.34 -3.84 5.41
N VAL A 37 1.42 -3.68 4.10
CA VAL A 37 0.34 -3.11 3.30
C VAL A 37 0.09 -3.94 2.05
N TYR A 38 -1.16 -3.94 1.59
CA TYR A 38 -1.56 -4.76 0.46
C TYR A 38 -2.61 -4.08 -0.41
N PHE A 39 -2.63 -4.41 -1.70
CA PHE A 39 -3.68 -3.96 -2.62
C PHE A 39 -4.04 -5.08 -3.59
N TYR A 40 -5.34 -5.34 -3.71
CA TYR A 40 -5.93 -6.28 -4.65
C TYR A 40 -6.53 -5.50 -5.80
N PHE A 41 -6.03 -5.70 -7.01
CA PHE A 41 -6.58 -5.03 -8.19
C PHE A 41 -7.93 -5.62 -8.57
N ASP A 42 -8.87 -4.76 -8.90
CA ASP A 42 -10.13 -5.12 -9.56
C ASP A 42 -9.98 -4.87 -11.07
N PHE A 43 -10.49 -5.80 -11.89
CA PHE A 43 -10.48 -5.75 -13.35
C PHE A 43 -11.51 -4.76 -13.92
N HIS A 44 -12.47 -4.30 -13.11
CA HIS A 44 -13.48 -3.33 -13.54
C HIS A 44 -12.97 -1.88 -13.61
N ASP A 45 -11.77 -1.60 -13.09
CA ASP A 45 -11.24 -0.25 -13.00
C ASP A 45 -10.44 0.17 -14.24
N ILE A 46 -10.54 1.44 -14.63
CA ILE A 46 -9.74 2.01 -15.73
C ILE A 46 -8.28 2.13 -15.28
N GLU A 47 -7.32 1.73 -16.13
CA GLU A 47 -5.87 1.74 -15.85
C GLU A 47 -5.38 2.95 -15.05
N LYS A 48 -5.68 4.18 -15.48
CA LYS A 48 -5.25 5.39 -14.77
C LYS A 48 -5.81 5.49 -13.34
N GLN A 49 -7.07 5.10 -13.15
CA GLN A 49 -7.71 5.09 -11.83
C GLN A 49 -7.19 3.95 -10.95
N ARG A 50 -6.81 2.80 -11.53
CA ARG A 50 -6.22 1.66 -10.80
C ARG A 50 -4.97 2.07 -10.03
N HIS A 51 -4.05 2.76 -10.71
CA HIS A 51 -2.79 3.19 -10.12
C HIS A 51 -3.00 4.24 -9.01
N GLU A 52 -3.87 5.23 -9.24
CA GLU A 52 -4.17 6.24 -8.23
C GLU A 52 -4.86 5.64 -6.98
N LYS A 53 -5.84 4.75 -7.19
CA LYS A 53 -6.52 4.03 -6.12
C LYS A 53 -5.56 3.18 -5.29
N MET A 54 -4.66 2.46 -5.96
CA MET A 54 -3.61 1.68 -5.31
C MET A 54 -2.75 2.56 -4.40
N ILE A 55 -2.18 3.64 -4.93
CA ILE A 55 -1.28 4.51 -4.15
C ILE A 55 -2.01 5.11 -2.93
N ARG A 56 -3.24 5.62 -3.11
CA ARG A 56 -4.05 6.16 -2.01
C ARG A 56 -4.38 5.11 -0.94
N SER A 57 -4.68 3.88 -1.36
CA SER A 57 -4.92 2.78 -0.43
C SER A 57 -3.67 2.45 0.40
N LEU A 58 -2.51 2.36 -0.23
CA LEU A 58 -1.23 2.10 0.46
C LEU A 58 -0.91 3.21 1.48
N ILE A 59 -1.03 4.47 1.08
CA ILE A 59 -0.86 5.63 1.97
C ILE A 59 -1.80 5.55 3.17
N THR A 60 -3.07 5.21 2.94
CA THR A 60 -4.07 5.10 3.99
C THR A 60 -3.69 3.99 4.99
N GLN A 61 -3.29 2.81 4.50
CA GLN A 61 -2.88 1.71 5.36
C GLN A 61 -1.60 2.03 6.17
N LEU A 62 -0.61 2.69 5.57
CA LEU A 62 0.60 3.12 6.28
C LEU A 62 0.27 4.12 7.40
N SER A 63 -0.62 5.08 7.13
CA SER A 63 -1.02 6.09 8.13
C SER A 63 -1.73 5.48 9.34
N GLN A 64 -2.45 4.39 9.15
CA GLN A 64 -3.15 3.69 10.23
C GLN A 64 -2.19 2.87 11.12
N GLN A 65 -1.00 2.54 10.62
CA GLN A 65 -0.01 1.74 11.35
C GLN A 65 0.91 2.60 12.22
N ARG A 66 1.02 3.91 11.96
CA ARG A 66 1.74 4.87 12.83
C ARG A 66 1.14 6.26 12.83
N GLU A 67 1.00 6.84 14.02
CA GLU A 67 0.55 8.23 14.21
C GLU A 67 1.47 9.26 13.51
N SER A 68 2.79 9.00 13.43
CA SER A 68 3.72 9.88 12.71
C SER A 68 3.40 9.98 11.21
N ALA A 69 3.01 8.87 10.58
CA ALA A 69 2.59 8.84 9.19
C ALA A 69 1.26 9.58 8.95
N SER A 70 0.41 9.69 9.98
CA SER A 70 -0.81 10.50 9.92
C SER A 70 -0.52 12.00 9.83
N HIS A 71 0.54 12.49 10.46
CA HIS A 71 0.96 13.90 10.34
C HIS A 71 1.49 14.25 8.94
N ALA A 72 2.19 13.31 8.28
CA ALA A 72 2.63 13.48 6.90
C ALA A 72 1.42 13.65 5.94
N LEU A 73 0.32 12.91 6.19
CA LEU A 73 -0.93 13.05 5.43
C LEU A 73 -1.59 14.41 5.60
N GLU A 74 -1.70 14.92 6.82
CA GLU A 74 -2.38 16.21 7.06
C GLU A 74 -1.65 17.35 6.35
N SER A 75 -0.32 17.36 6.41
CA SER A 75 0.51 18.34 5.70
C SER A 75 0.28 18.31 4.19
N LEU A 76 0.26 17.12 3.59
CA LEU A 76 0.14 16.95 2.13
C LEU A 76 -1.30 17.19 1.63
N SER A 77 -2.32 16.83 2.40
CA SER A 77 -3.73 17.08 2.06
C SER A 77 -4.03 18.57 1.83
N SER A 78 -3.37 19.45 2.59
CA SER A 78 -3.52 20.90 2.48
C SER A 78 -2.91 21.47 1.19
N SER A 79 -1.87 20.82 0.66
CA SER A 79 -1.12 21.26 -0.54
C SER A 79 -1.76 20.81 -1.86
N CYS A 80 -2.51 19.71 -1.86
CA CYS A 80 -3.07 19.08 -3.06
C CYS A 80 -4.33 19.76 -3.62
N ARG A 81 -4.86 20.81 -3.00
CA ARG A 81 -6.16 21.38 -3.39
C ARG A 81 -6.15 22.17 -4.71
N ASN A 82 -4.97 22.47 -5.30
CA ASN A 82 -4.84 23.43 -6.41
C ASN A 82 -4.06 22.92 -7.66
N GLY A 83 -3.93 21.62 -7.93
CA GLY A 83 -3.10 21.10 -9.04
C GLY A 83 -3.76 20.07 -9.97
N GLY A 84 -3.42 20.10 -11.27
CA GLY A 84 -3.91 19.16 -12.28
C GLY A 84 -3.48 17.69 -12.07
N GLN A 85 -4.18 16.77 -12.72
CA GLN A 85 -4.16 15.30 -12.47
C GLN A 85 -2.77 14.64 -12.49
N GLN A 86 -1.84 15.07 -13.35
CA GLN A 86 -0.49 14.49 -13.42
C GLN A 86 0.34 14.84 -12.19
N ARG A 87 0.27 16.11 -11.74
CA ARG A 87 0.96 16.60 -10.54
C ARG A 87 0.43 15.89 -9.29
N ALA A 88 -0.81 15.40 -9.32
CA ALA A 88 -1.44 14.68 -8.22
C ALA A 88 -0.82 13.28 -8.00
N ILE A 89 -0.55 12.52 -9.06
CA ILE A 89 0.08 11.19 -8.95
C ILE A 89 1.53 11.30 -8.46
N ASP A 90 2.30 12.23 -9.00
CA ASP A 90 3.69 12.45 -8.57
C ASP A 90 3.76 12.83 -7.08
N THR A 91 2.82 13.66 -6.63
CA THR A 91 2.69 14.03 -5.22
C THR A 91 2.33 12.82 -4.36
N LEU A 92 1.36 12.01 -4.79
CA LEU A 92 0.98 10.78 -4.08
C LEU A 92 2.15 9.79 -3.98
N LEU A 93 2.93 9.62 -5.05
CA LEU A 93 4.13 8.77 -5.03
C LEU A 93 5.18 9.30 -4.06
N ALA A 94 5.44 10.61 -4.05
CA ALA A 94 6.36 11.23 -3.11
C ALA A 94 5.89 11.04 -1.65
N THR A 95 4.59 11.18 -1.39
CA THR A 95 3.99 10.89 -0.08
C THR A 95 4.22 9.44 0.34
N LEU A 96 3.90 8.49 -0.55
CA LEU A 96 4.09 7.07 -0.28
C LEU A 96 5.56 6.76 0.02
N GLN A 97 6.49 7.30 -0.77
CA GLN A 97 7.93 7.15 -0.54
C GLN A 97 8.36 7.68 0.84
N HIS A 98 7.89 8.86 1.22
CA HIS A 98 8.19 9.44 2.53
C HIS A 98 7.67 8.55 3.67
N MET A 99 6.43 8.08 3.58
CA MET A 99 5.86 7.20 4.60
C MET A 99 6.60 5.88 4.74
N VAL A 100 6.98 5.26 3.62
CA VAL A 100 7.78 4.02 3.64
C VAL A 100 9.09 4.21 4.40
N GLN A 101 9.71 5.40 4.31
CA GLN A 101 10.94 5.72 5.04
C GLN A 101 10.76 5.92 6.55
N GLU A 102 9.53 6.06 7.04
CA GLU A 102 9.25 6.15 8.48
C GLU A 102 9.22 4.78 9.18
N PHE A 103 9.23 3.70 8.40
CA PHE A 103 9.32 2.33 8.88
C PHE A 103 10.71 1.76 8.60
N SER A 104 11.15 0.83 9.46
CA SER A 104 12.43 0.13 9.24
C SER A 104 12.35 -0.86 8.09
N GLU A 105 11.19 -1.49 7.94
CA GLU A 105 10.86 -2.42 6.87
C GLU A 105 9.43 -2.14 6.41
N THR A 106 9.17 -2.28 5.11
CA THR A 106 7.81 -2.19 4.57
C THR A 106 7.57 -3.32 3.59
N TYR A 107 6.56 -4.13 3.89
CA TYR A 107 6.12 -5.23 3.05
C TYR A 107 4.90 -4.78 2.24
N ILE A 108 5.05 -4.73 0.92
CA ILE A 108 3.98 -4.33 -0.01
C ILE A 108 3.59 -5.52 -0.86
N THR A 109 2.33 -5.97 -0.71
CA THR A 109 1.77 -7.03 -1.56
C THR A 109 0.81 -6.44 -2.58
N LEU A 110 1.13 -6.59 -3.86
CA LEU A 110 0.26 -6.18 -4.96
C LEU A 110 -0.23 -7.42 -5.69
N ASP A 111 -1.51 -7.73 -5.56
CA ASP A 111 -2.13 -8.87 -6.23
C ASP A 111 -3.01 -8.38 -7.37
N ALA A 112 -2.62 -8.77 -8.58
CA ALA A 112 -3.50 -8.68 -9.73
C ALA A 112 -4.42 -9.91 -9.70
N LEU A 113 -5.62 -9.76 -9.13
CA LEU A 113 -6.69 -10.75 -9.29
C LEU A 113 -6.88 -10.97 -10.79
N GLY A 114 -6.63 -12.20 -11.21
CA GLY A 114 -6.15 -12.49 -12.56
C GLY A 114 -7.06 -12.06 -13.70
N GLU A 115 -6.40 -11.73 -14.81
CA GLU A 115 -6.73 -12.39 -16.08
C GLU A 115 -6.20 -13.83 -16.11
#